data_AF-A0A4R6WCD8-F1
#
_entry.id   AF-A0A4R6WCD8-F1
#
_cell.length_a   1.000
_cell.length_b   1.000
_cell.length_c   1.000
_cell.angle_alpha   90.00
_cell.angle_beta   90.00
_cell.angle_gamma   90.00
#
_symmetry.space_group_name_H-M   'P 1'
#
loop_
_entity.id
_entity.type
_entity.pdbx_description
1 polymer ?
#
loop_
_entity_poly.entity_id
_entity_poly.type
_entity_poly.pdbx_seq_one_letter_code
_entity_poly.pdbx_strand_id
1 'polypeptide(L)'
;MNYLLFLNIGTQEMILLLVFGIAGLAPLIFAILALIDIFKRDFAQKTTDRILLILLVLLLPIFGSIIYFIGLRNTYPIKKQEAV
;
A
#
# COMPACT_ATOMS: atom_id res chain seq x y z
N MET A 1 -31.79 6.36 -11.48
CA MET A 1 -31.17 5.24 -12.22
C MET A 1 -30.87 5.58 -13.70
N ASN A 2 -30.58 6.85 -14.05
CA ASN A 2 -30.44 7.28 -15.46
C ASN A 2 -29.02 7.77 -15.85
N TYR A 3 -28.09 7.92 -14.91
CA TYR A 3 -26.71 8.37 -15.22
C TYR A 3 -25.84 7.27 -15.84
N LEU A 4 -26.25 6.00 -15.72
CA LEU A 4 -25.50 4.85 -16.26
C LEU A 4 -25.83 4.57 -17.74
N LEU A 5 -26.94 5.11 -18.25
CA LEU A 5 -27.36 5.01 -19.65
C LEU A 5 -26.46 5.84 -20.59
N PHE A 6 -25.78 6.87 -20.08
CA PHE A 6 -24.86 7.70 -20.88
C PHE A 6 -23.63 6.94 -21.39
N LEU A 7 -23.13 5.99 -20.59
CA LEU A 7 -21.95 5.21 -20.96
C LEU A 7 -22.30 3.93 -21.73
N ASN A 8 -23.60 3.60 -21.86
CA ASN A 8 -24.08 2.33 -22.44
C ASN A 8 -23.40 1.09 -21.81
N ILE A 9 -23.12 1.14 -20.51
CA ILE A 9 -22.43 0.08 -19.76
C ILE A 9 -23.50 -0.81 -19.11
N GLY A 10 -23.47 -2.11 -19.41
CA GLY A 10 -24.32 -3.11 -18.79
C GLY A 10 -23.84 -3.50 -17.38
N THR A 11 -24.65 -4.33 -16.71
CA THR A 11 -24.35 -4.78 -15.35
C THR A 11 -23.05 -5.58 -15.27
N GLN A 12 -22.73 -6.37 -16.30
CA GLN A 12 -21.53 -7.20 -16.32
C GLN A 12 -20.26 -6.35 -16.41
N GLU A 13 -20.28 -5.33 -17.26
CA GLU A 13 -19.20 -4.37 -17.45
C GLU A 13 -18.97 -3.53 -16.18
N MET A 14 -20.05 -3.14 -15.49
CA MET A 14 -19.95 -2.48 -14.18
C MET A 14 -19.24 -3.35 -13.13
N ILE A 15 -19.59 -4.64 -13.05
CA ILE A 15 -18.91 -5.58 -12.14
C ILE A 15 -17.44 -5.69 -12.52
N LEU A 16 -17.14 -5.79 -13.82
CA LEU A 16 -15.78 -5.88 -14.32
C LEU A 16 -14.95 -4.65 -13.94
N LEU A 17 -15.51 -3.44 -14.14
CA LEU A 17 -14.88 -2.18 -13.77
C LEU A 17 -14.65 -2.08 -12.26
N LEU A 18 -15.59 -2.55 -11.44
CA LEU A 18 -15.42 -2.59 -9.99
C LEU A 18 -14.28 -3.52 -9.60
N VAL A 19 -14.25 -4.73 -10.15
CA VAL A 19 -13.21 -5.74 -9.85
C VAL A 19 -11.84 -5.23 -10.27
N PHE A 20 -11.70 -4.72 -11.50
CA PHE A 20 -10.43 -4.19 -11.97
C PHE A 20 -10.03 -2.90 -11.26
N GLY A 21 -11.00 -2.03 -10.93
CA GLY A 21 -10.77 -0.83 -10.14
C GLY A 21 -10.21 -1.16 -8.77
N ILE A 22 -10.82 -2.09 -8.05
CA ILE A 22 -10.34 -2.54 -6.73
C ILE A 22 -9.00 -3.28 -6.87
N ALA A 23 -8.89 -4.22 -7.81
CA ALA A 23 -7.68 -5.00 -8.02
C ALA A 23 -6.50 -4.14 -8.46
N GLY A 24 -6.72 -3.01 -9.14
CA GLY A 24 -5.68 -2.05 -9.51
C GLY A 24 -5.35 -1.06 -8.40
N LEU A 25 -6.36 -0.51 -7.72
CA LEU A 25 -6.17 0.55 -6.72
C LEU A 25 -5.78 0.02 -5.34
N ALA A 26 -6.35 -1.10 -4.90
CA ALA A 26 -6.07 -1.65 -3.58
C ALA A 26 -4.58 -1.93 -3.35
N PRO A 27 -3.83 -2.55 -4.30
CA PRO A 27 -2.39 -2.73 -4.16
C PRO A 27 -1.63 -1.42 -3.98
N LEU A 28 -2.01 -0.37 -4.71
CA LEU A 28 -1.39 0.95 -4.61
C LEU A 28 -1.67 1.60 -3.26
N ILE A 29 -2.91 1.52 -2.77
CA ILE A 29 -3.29 2.03 -1.44
C ILE A 29 -2.46 1.32 -0.37
N PHE A 30 -2.35 -0.01 -0.43
CA PHE A 30 -1.53 -0.78 0.53
C PHE A 30 -0.05 -0.40 0.47
N ALA A 31 0.51 -0.23 -0.73
CA ALA A 31 1.89 0.21 -0.88
C ALA A 31 2.12 1.60 -0.30
N ILE A 32 1.25 2.58 -0.58
CA ILE A 32 1.34 3.94 -0.04
C ILE A 32 1.29 3.91 1.49
N LEU A 33 0.34 3.18 2.07
CA LEU A 33 0.23 3.05 3.52
C LEU A 33 1.48 2.42 4.14
N ALA A 34 2.04 1.37 3.51
CA ALA A 34 3.26 0.73 3.97
C ALA A 34 4.45 1.69 3.91
N LEU A 35 4.63 2.41 2.80
CA LEU A 35 5.70 3.39 2.65
C LEU A 35 5.61 4.50 3.70
N ILE A 36 4.41 5.05 3.94
CA ILE A 36 4.19 6.06 4.97
C ILE A 36 4.60 5.53 6.35
N ASP A 37 4.21 4.30 6.71
CA ASP A 37 4.60 3.71 8.00
C ASP A 37 6.12 3.46 8.04
N ILE A 38 6.76 2.94 6.98
CA ILE A 38 8.21 2.75 6.88
C ILE A 38 8.99 4.04 7.17
N PHE A 39 8.57 5.18 6.60
CA PHE A 39 9.25 6.46 6.81
C PHE A 39 9.14 6.99 8.24
N LYS A 40 8.04 6.66 8.94
CA LYS A 40 7.81 7.02 10.36
C LYS A 40 8.63 6.16 11.33
N ARG A 41 9.11 5.00 10.89
CA ARG A 41 9.79 4.02 11.72
C ARG A 41 11.28 4.28 11.80
N ASP A 42 11.87 3.88 12.91
CA ASP A 42 13.30 4.01 13.15
C ASP A 42 14.06 2.80 12.59
N PHE A 43 15.08 3.10 11.80
CA PHE A 43 15.98 2.14 11.14
C PHE A 43 17.45 2.50 11.45
N ALA A 44 17.74 3.25 12.51
CA ALA A 44 19.07 3.82 12.81
C ALA A 44 20.24 2.81 12.71
N GLN A 45 20.00 1.53 13.05
CA GLN A 45 21.01 0.47 12.99
C GLN A 45 20.90 -0.44 11.76
N LYS A 46 19.94 -0.17 10.85
CA LYS A 46 19.49 -1.07 9.77
C LYS A 46 19.06 -0.29 8.51
N THR A 47 19.87 0.67 8.05
CA THR A 47 19.53 1.53 6.90
C THR A 47 19.33 0.73 5.60
N THR A 48 20.14 -0.32 5.37
CA THR A 48 19.97 -1.23 4.23
C THR A 48 18.59 -1.87 4.20
N ASP A 49 18.09 -2.33 5.36
CA ASP A 49 16.75 -2.92 5.47
C ASP A 49 15.65 -1.94 5.04
N ARG A 50 15.78 -0.65 5.39
CA ARG A 50 14.78 0.35 4.99
C ARG A 50 14.69 0.45 3.47
N ILE A 51 15.84 0.52 2.79
CA ILE A 51 15.89 0.63 1.32
C ILE A 51 15.33 -0.64 0.70
N LEU A 52 15.71 -1.82 1.20
CA LEU A 52 15.20 -3.11 0.70
C LEU A 52 13.68 -3.23 0.88
N LEU A 53 13.13 -2.78 2.00
CA LEU A 53 11.68 -2.79 2.23
C LEU A 53 10.94 -1.81 1.32
N ILE A 54 11.49 -0.61 1.10
CA ILE A 54 10.92 0.35 0.13
C ILE A 54 10.91 -0.27 -1.27
N LEU A 55 12.02 -0.86 -1.71
CA LEU A 55 12.11 -1.53 -3.01
C LEU A 55 11.13 -2.70 -3.11
N LEU A 56 11.02 -3.52 -2.06
CA LEU A 56 10.08 -4.64 -2.00
C LEU A 56 8.63 -4.17 -2.14
N VAL A 57 8.24 -3.12 -1.42
CA VAL A 57 6.88 -2.55 -1.48
C VAL A 57 6.60 -1.91 -2.85
N LEU A 58 7.57 -1.25 -3.48
CA LEU A 58 7.37 -0.63 -4.79
C LEU A 58 7.29 -1.66 -5.93
N LEU A 59 8.14 -2.69 -5.90
CA LEU A 59 8.18 -3.73 -6.94
C LEU A 59 7.06 -4.76 -6.79
N LEU A 60 6.63 -5.04 -5.55
CA LEU A 60 5.57 -5.99 -5.25
C LEU A 60 4.56 -5.35 -4.27
N PRO A 61 3.67 -4.46 -4.73
CA PRO A 61 2.77 -3.67 -3.86
C PRO A 61 1.96 -4.50 -2.87
N ILE A 62 1.37 -5.61 -3.32
CA ILE A 62 0.57 -6.51 -2.46
C ILE A 62 1.50 -7.27 -1.51
N PHE A 63 2.44 -8.06 -2.04
CA PHE A 63 3.25 -8.96 -1.21
C PHE A 63 4.20 -8.19 -0.30
N GLY A 64 4.85 -7.13 -0.79
CA GLY A 64 5.75 -6.30 -0.02
C GLY A 64 5.05 -5.58 1.12
N SER A 65 3.84 -5.05 0.91
CA SER A 65 3.06 -4.43 1.98
C SER A 65 2.59 -5.46 3.01
N ILE A 66 2.17 -6.66 2.59
CA ILE A 66 1.79 -7.75 3.51
C ILE A 66 2.98 -8.19 4.37
N ILE A 67 4.13 -8.48 3.75
CA ILE A 67 5.36 -8.88 4.45
C ILE A 67 5.75 -7.79 5.46
N TYR A 68 5.68 -6.53 5.05
CA TYR A 68 5.95 -5.41 5.93
C TYR A 68 4.98 -5.37 7.11
N PHE A 69 3.67 -5.28 6.87
CA PHE A 69 2.68 -5.05 7.92
C PHE A 69 2.55 -6.21 8.91
N ILE A 70 2.60 -7.45 8.41
CA ILE A 70 2.38 -8.65 9.22
C ILE A 70 3.69 -9.15 9.83
N GLY A 71 4.78 -9.15 9.06
CA GLY A 71 6.04 -9.77 9.48
C GLY A 71 7.01 -8.83 10.18
N LEU A 72 7.20 -7.63 9.64
CA LEU A 72 8.37 -6.80 9.98
C LEU A 72 8.04 -5.49 10.69
N ARG A 73 6.81 -4.98 10.59
CA ARG A 73 6.42 -3.68 11.16
C ARG A 73 6.76 -3.55 12.64
N ASN A 74 6.60 -4.63 13.41
CA ASN A 74 6.83 -4.62 14.85
C ASN A 74 8.32 -4.69 15.23
N THR A 75 9.22 -5.01 14.30
CA THR A 75 10.67 -5.03 14.57
C THR A 75 11.29 -3.63 14.49
N TYR A 76 10.57 -2.66 13.93
CA TYR A 76 11.02 -1.28 13.78
C TYR A 76 10.13 -0.36 14.65
N PRO A 77 10.65 0.25 15.72
CA PRO A 77 9.87 1.15 16.57
C PRO A 77 9.54 2.45 15.81
N ILE A 78 8.52 3.18 16.27
CA ILE A 78 8.26 4.54 15.74
C ILE A 78 9.38 5.46 16.23
N LYS A 79 9.89 6.34 15.36
CA LYS A 79 10.85 7.38 15.75
C LYS A 79 10.27 8.18 16.91
N LYS A 80 10.95 8.19 18.06
CA LYS A 80 10.59 9.10 19.16
C LYS A 80 10.87 10.52 18.68
N GLN A 81 9.86 11.38 18.71
CA GLN A 81 10.10 12.83 18.63
C GLN A 81 10.76 13.22 19.94
N GLU A 82 12.00 13.69 19.90
CA GLU A 82 12.59 14.37 21.04
C GLU A 82 11.71 15.61 21.29
N ALA A 83 11.13 15.70 22.49
CA ALA A 83 10.41 16.89 22.91
C ALA A 83 11.44 18.02 22.98
N VAL A 84 11.36 18.95 22.01
CA VAL A 84 12.14 20.18 21.97
C VAL A 84 11.66 21.11 23.08
#